data_AF-A0A7C7SBF1-F1
#
_entry.id   AF-A0A7C7SBF1-F1
#
_cell.length_a   1.000
_cell.length_b   1.000
_cell.length_c   1.000
_cell.angle_alpha   90.00
_cell.angle_beta   90.00
_cell.angle_gamma   90.00
#
_symmetry.space_group_name_H-M   'P 1'
#
loop_
_entity.id
_entity.type
_entity.pdbx_description
1 polymer ?
#
loop_
_entity_poly.entity_id
_entity_poly.type
_entity_poly.pdbx_seq_one_letter_code
_entity_poly.pdbx_strand_id
1 'polypeptide(L)'
;MTDIQEFIEAPGRAEQVAEIQRRIEVEEIQYLYCQFVSVTGRIMGKGIPAKHFATIANKGFQLVYGSTANLFVDRHGQYIGYG
;
A
#
# COMPACT_ATOMS: atom_id res chain seq x y z
N MET A 1 16.24 -13.90 9.95
CA MET A 1 15.79 -12.88 8.98
C MET A 1 14.41 -13.30 8.50
N THR A 2 13.45 -12.38 8.42
CA THR A 2 12.11 -12.67 7.86
C THR A 2 12.11 -12.33 6.37
N ASP A 3 11.25 -12.99 5.58
CA ASP A 3 11.11 -12.73 4.14
C ASP A 3 10.92 -11.23 3.82
N ILE A 4 10.14 -10.53 4.66
CA ILE A 4 9.95 -9.07 4.51
C ILE A 4 11.23 -8.26 4.76
N GLN A 5 12.08 -8.69 5.70
CA GLN A 5 13.38 -8.03 5.95
C GLN A 5 14.32 -8.24 4.77
N GLU A 6 14.40 -9.47 4.24
CA GLU A 6 15.21 -9.80 3.07
C GLU A 6 14.78 -8.96 1.85
N PHE A 7 13.48 -8.78 1.65
CA PHE A 7 12.95 -7.92 0.60
C PHE A 7 13.32 -6.45 0.79
N ILE A 8 13.19 -5.91 2.01
CA ILE A 8 13.51 -4.50 2.29
C ILE A 8 15.01 -4.21 2.15
N GLU A 9 15.85 -5.17 2.54
CA GLU A 9 17.32 -5.07 2.54
C GLU A 9 17.97 -5.53 1.23
N ALA A 10 17.16 -5.88 0.22
CA ALA A 10 17.63 -6.31 -1.08
C ALA A 10 18.63 -5.29 -1.69
N PRO A 11 19.80 -5.73 -2.17
CA PRO A 11 20.81 -4.83 -2.75
C PRO A 11 20.22 -3.95 -3.86
N GLY A 12 20.51 -2.65 -3.83
CA GLY A 12 20.01 -1.68 -4.82
C GLY A 12 18.62 -1.11 -4.55
N ARG A 13 17.88 -1.66 -3.57
CA ARG A 13 16.50 -1.22 -3.31
C ARG A 13 16.44 0.17 -2.66
N ALA A 14 17.38 0.50 -1.79
CA ALA A 14 17.44 1.82 -1.14
C ALA A 14 17.63 2.93 -2.18
N GLU A 15 18.48 2.69 -3.17
CA GLU A 15 18.75 3.59 -4.29
C GLU A 15 17.51 3.75 -5.18
N GLN A 16 16.79 2.67 -5.46
CA GLN A 16 15.53 2.71 -6.20
C GLN A 16 14.47 3.56 -5.46
N VAL A 17 14.33 3.39 -4.14
CA VAL A 17 13.39 4.21 -3.34
C VAL A 17 13.80 5.68 -3.38
N ALA A 18 15.10 5.99 -3.27
CA ALA A 18 15.60 7.36 -3.34
C ALA A 18 15.39 8.01 -4.73
N GLU A 19 15.51 7.24 -5.81
CA GLU A 19 15.21 7.71 -7.17
C GLU A 19 13.73 8.09 -7.31
N ILE A 20 12.81 7.24 -6.86
CA ILE A 20 11.37 7.54 -6.92
C ILE A 20 11.00 8.74 -6.03
N GLN A 21 11.62 8.86 -4.85
CA GLN A 21 11.44 10.02 -3.98
C GLN A 21 11.87 11.33 -4.70
N ARG A 22 13.01 11.33 -5.38
CA ARG A 22 13.46 12.48 -6.19
C ARG A 22 12.48 12.79 -7.33
N ARG A 23 11.96 11.76 -8.02
CA ARG A 23 10.97 11.95 -9.08
C ARG A 23 9.68 12.58 -8.56
N ILE A 24 9.18 12.14 -7.40
CA ILE A 24 8.00 12.73 -6.74
C ILE A 24 8.20 14.23 -6.50
N GLU A 25 9.40 14.63 -6.07
CA GLU A 25 9.74 16.03 -5.81
C GLU A 25 9.83 16.84 -7.11
N VAL A 26 10.51 16.33 -8.13
CA VAL A 26 10.67 17.01 -9.44
C VAL A 26 9.34 17.14 -10.18
N GLU A 27 8.49 16.11 -10.10
CA GLU A 27 7.17 16.09 -10.75
C GLU A 27 6.08 16.79 -9.90
N GLU A 28 6.45 17.37 -8.75
CA GLU A 28 5.56 18.07 -7.82
C GLU A 28 4.33 17.25 -7.39
N ILE A 29 4.48 15.93 -7.26
CA ILE A 29 3.39 15.02 -6.88
C ILE A 29 2.99 15.26 -5.42
N GLN A 30 1.73 15.63 -5.19
CA GLN A 30 1.23 15.96 -3.85
C GLN A 30 0.66 14.74 -3.11
N TYR A 31 0.05 13.81 -3.83
CA TYR A 31 -0.62 12.63 -3.28
C TYR A 31 -0.33 11.38 -4.09
N LEU A 32 -0.24 10.25 -3.38
CA LEU A 32 -0.13 8.93 -3.97
C LEU A 32 -1.39 8.12 -3.66
N TYR A 33 -1.85 7.36 -4.64
CA TYR A 33 -2.88 6.35 -4.44
C TYR A 33 -2.24 4.97 -4.32
N CYS A 34 -2.05 4.50 -3.09
CA CYS A 34 -1.53 3.16 -2.83
C CYS A 34 -2.66 2.15 -3.03
N GLN A 35 -2.59 1.37 -4.11
CA GLN A 35 -3.67 0.48 -4.54
C GLN A 35 -3.30 -1.00 -4.49
N PHE A 36 -4.31 -1.84 -4.32
CA PHE A 36 -4.23 -3.29 -4.41
C PHE A 36 -5.56 -3.87 -4.94
N VAL A 37 -5.54 -5.11 -5.41
CA VAL A 37 -6.74 -5.82 -5.86
C VAL A 37 -7.35 -6.58 -4.68
N SER A 38 -8.61 -6.30 -4.36
CA SER A 38 -9.36 -7.02 -3.33
C SER A 38 -9.73 -8.44 -3.79
N VAL A 39 -10.15 -9.31 -2.86
CA VAL A 39 -10.64 -10.66 -3.18
C VAL A 39 -11.88 -10.66 -4.07
N THR A 40 -12.61 -9.53 -4.12
CA THR A 40 -13.77 -9.34 -5.01
C THR A 40 -13.39 -8.87 -6.41
N GLY A 41 -12.09 -8.75 -6.72
CA GLY A 41 -11.60 -8.26 -8.01
C GLY A 41 -11.67 -6.75 -8.20
N ARG A 42 -12.03 -5.98 -7.16
CA ARG A 42 -12.08 -4.52 -7.20
C ARG A 42 -10.77 -3.88 -6.75
N ILE A 43 -10.40 -2.77 -7.37
CA ILE A 43 -9.27 -1.94 -6.95
C ILE A 43 -9.65 -1.22 -5.66
N MET A 44 -8.87 -1.47 -4.61
CA MET A 44 -8.95 -0.78 -3.33
C MET A 44 -7.67 -0.03 -3.05
N GLY A 45 -7.71 0.99 -2.19
CA GLY A 45 -6.51 1.76 -1.91
C GLY A 45 -6.68 2.85 -0.88
N LYS A 46 -5.59 3.58 -0.68
CA LYS A 46 -5.49 4.70 0.26
C LYS A 46 -4.77 5.86 -0.40
N GLY A 47 -5.39 7.04 -0.35
CA GLY A 47 -4.70 8.29 -0.64
C GLY A 47 -3.75 8.64 0.51
N ILE A 48 -2.49 8.90 0.19
CA ILE A 48 -1.48 9.35 1.16
C ILE A 48 -0.79 10.61 0.65
N PRO A 49 -0.37 11.53 1.54
CA PRO A 49 0.53 12.61 1.15
C PRO A 49 1.85 12.03 0.60
N ALA A 50 2.30 12.53 -0.55
CA ALA A 50 3.46 11.97 -1.25
C ALA A 50 4.77 12.07 -0.43
N LYS A 51 4.86 13.05 0.47
CA LYS A 51 5.96 13.19 1.44
C LYS A 51 6.22 11.96 2.33
N HIS A 52 5.26 11.03 2.42
CA HIS A 52 5.39 9.79 3.19
C HIS A 52 5.86 8.58 2.36
N PHE A 53 6.15 8.76 1.06
CA PHE A 53 6.51 7.68 0.15
C PHE A 53 7.59 6.75 0.71
N ALA A 54 8.74 7.27 1.14
CA ALA A 54 9.84 6.43 1.66
C ALA A 54 9.43 5.59 2.88
N THR A 55 8.56 6.10 3.75
CA THR A 55 8.05 5.33 4.89
C THR A 55 7.16 4.19 4.40
N ILE A 56 6.29 4.47 3.45
CA ILE A 56 5.30 3.51 2.92
C ILE A 56 6.00 2.44 2.07
N ALA A 57 7.02 2.81 1.30
CA ALA A 57 7.85 1.87 0.57
C ALA A 57 8.53 0.86 1.49
N ASN A 58 8.91 1.25 2.72
CA ASN A 58 9.64 0.37 3.64
C ASN A 58 8.76 -0.33 4.68
N LYS A 59 7.61 0.24 5.04
CA LYS A 59 6.74 -0.29 6.11
C LYS A 59 5.36 -0.73 5.63
N GLY A 60 5.04 -0.49 4.36
CA GLY A 60 3.69 -0.67 3.85
C GLY A 60 2.72 0.41 4.35
N PHE A 61 1.45 0.25 3.98
CA PHE A 61 0.36 1.12 4.42
C PHE A 61 -0.73 0.27 5.08
N GLN A 62 -1.30 0.79 6.17
CA GLN A 62 -2.32 0.07 6.93
C GLN A 62 -3.73 0.38 6.40
N LEU A 63 -4.54 -0.68 6.34
CA LEU A 63 -5.97 -0.66 6.08
C LEU A 63 -6.71 -1.55 7.09
N VAL A 64 -8.03 -1.39 7.17
CA VAL A 64 -8.88 -2.27 7.97
C VAL A 64 -9.01 -3.62 7.29
N TYR A 65 -9.19 -4.68 8.09
CA TYR A 65 -9.20 -6.07 7.58
C TYR A 65 -10.23 -6.27 6.44
N GLY A 66 -11.44 -5.73 6.56
CA GLY A 66 -12.46 -5.82 5.51
C GLY A 66 -12.16 -5.04 4.22
N SER A 67 -11.13 -4.18 4.18
CA SER A 67 -10.66 -3.60 2.91
C SER A 67 -10.19 -4.68 1.94
N THR A 68 -9.72 -5.82 2.44
CA THR A 68 -9.37 -7.00 1.62
C THR A 68 -10.57 -7.52 0.84
N ALA A 69 -11.79 -7.32 1.34
CA ALA A 69 -13.05 -7.72 0.75
C ALA A 69 -13.89 -6.53 0.24
N ASN A 70 -13.28 -5.36 -0.02
CA ASN A 70 -14.01 -4.17 -0.50
C ASN A 70 -15.19 -3.77 0.41
N LEU A 71 -15.09 -4.05 1.71
CA LEU A 71 -16.15 -3.81 2.69
C LEU A 71 -17.50 -4.43 2.25
N PHE A 72 -17.45 -5.55 1.54
CA PHE A 72 -18.63 -6.22 1.04
C PHE A 72 -19.29 -7.04 2.15
N VAL A 73 -20.60 -7.28 2.02
CA VAL A 73 -21.35 -8.15 2.92
C VAL A 73 -21.62 -9.51 2.28
N ASP A 74 -21.80 -10.53 3.11
CA ASP A 74 -22.26 -11.85 2.71
C ASP A 74 -23.79 -11.85 2.43
N ARG A 75 -24.33 -13.03 2.11
CA ARG A 75 -25.78 -13.21 1.85
C ARG A 75 -26.67 -13.00 3.07
N HIS A 76 -26.09 -12.96 4.27
CA HIS A 76 -26.78 -12.72 5.54
C HIS A 76 -26.60 -11.25 6.02
N GLY A 77 -26.01 -10.40 5.18
CA GLY A 77 -25.80 -8.98 5.48
C GLY A 77 -24.64 -8.70 6.43
N GLN A 78 -23.73 -9.66 6.66
CA GLN A 78 -22.58 -9.51 7.55
C GLN A 78 -21.33 -9.13 6.77
N TYR A 79 -20.49 -8.25 7.30
CA TYR A 79 -19.26 -7.85 6.59
C TYR A 79 -18.30 -9.03 6.42
N ILE A 80 -17.81 -9.20 5.19
CA ILE A 80 -16.77 -10.17 4.87
C ILE A 80 -15.44 -9.64 5.40
N GLY A 81 -14.71 -10.48 6.13
CA GLY A 81 -13.46 -10.05 6.77
C GLY A 81 -13.70 -9.17 7.99
N TYR A 82 -14.78 -9.41 8.72
CA TYR A 82 -14.98 -8.99 10.11
C TYR A 82 -15.50 -10.23 10.85
N GLY A 83 -14.74 -10.69 11.85
CA GLY A 83 -15.13 -11.79 12.73
C GLY A 83 -16.02 -11.32 13.87
#